data_AF-A0A523ZCH2-F1
#
_entry.id   AF-A0A523ZCH2-F1
#
_cell.length_a   1.000
_cell.length_b   1.000
_cell.length_c   1.000
_cell.angle_alpha   90.00
_cell.angle_beta   90.00
_cell.angle_gamma   90.00
#
_symmetry.space_group_name_H-M   'P 1'
#
loop_
_entity.id
_entity.type
_entity.pdbx_description
1 polymer ?
#
loop_
_entity_poly.entity_id
_entity_poly.type
_entity_poly.pdbx_seq_one_letter_code
_entity_poly.pdbx_strand_id
1 'polypeptide(L)'
;MVFGLICLVLGAGIWLLNLYGGGFNWGRDWPFLLLVFGLYIIWDHMRKRRKKDGKKVKKILKKLENKEIDFNEAMNEMEEM
;
A
#
# COMPACT_ATOMS: atom_id res chain seq x y z
N MET A 1 0.28 -4.59 -12.65
CA MET A 1 0.73 -3.62 -13.67
C MET A 1 1.40 -2.40 -13.06
N VAL A 2 0.72 -1.61 -12.21
CA VAL A 2 1.32 -0.40 -11.58
C VAL A 2 2.63 -0.69 -10.82
N PHE A 3 2.71 -1.85 -10.16
CA PHE A 3 3.87 -2.21 -9.36
C PHE A 3 5.14 -2.46 -10.18
N GLY A 4 5.00 -3.12 -11.34
CA GLY A 4 6.10 -3.32 -12.27
C GLY A 4 6.61 -2.00 -12.83
N LEU A 5 5.70 -1.06 -13.12
CA LEU A 5 6.07 0.27 -13.62
C LEU A 5 6.88 1.07 -12.58
N ILE A 6 6.48 1.01 -11.31
CA ILE A 6 7.18 1.68 -10.21
C ILE A 6 8.60 1.11 -10.05
N CYS A 7 8.76 -0.21 -10.03
CA CYS A 7 10.08 -0.83 -9.97
C CYS A 7 10.96 -0.48 -11.18
N LEU A 8 10.37 -0.35 -12.37
CA LEU A 8 11.08 0.00 -13.59
C LEU A 8 11.56 1.46 -13.56
N VAL A 9 10.73 2.39 -13.10
CA VAL A 9 11.10 3.81 -12.93
C VAL A 9 12.14 4.00 -11.82
N LEU A 10 12.00 3.32 -10.68
CA LEU A 10 12.97 3.38 -9.60
C LEU A 10 14.31 2.77 -10.02
N GLY A 11 14.29 1.60 -10.68
CA GLY A 11 15.49 0.95 -11.19
C GLY A 11 16.21 1.79 -12.26
N ALA A 12 15.45 2.38 -13.19
CA ALA A 12 16.00 3.27 -14.20
C ALA A 12 16.57 4.55 -13.58
N GLY A 13 15.92 5.13 -12.56
CA GLY A 13 16.41 6.31 -11.84
C GLY A 13 17.73 6.05 -11.10
N ILE A 14 17.83 4.92 -10.39
CA ILE A 14 19.08 4.49 -9.72
C ILE A 14 20.20 4.28 -10.75
N TRP A 15 19.87 3.68 -11.89
CA TRP A 15 20.84 3.43 -12.96
C TRP A 15 21.31 4.75 -13.61
N LEU A 16 20.40 5.69 -13.86
CA LEU A 16 20.73 7.01 -14.42
C LEU A 16 21.58 7.86 -13.46
N LEU A 17 21.28 7.80 -12.16
CA LEU A 17 22.05 8.46 -11.09
C LEU A 17 23.47 7.92 -10.99
N ASN A 18 23.67 6.63 -11.27
CA ASN A 18 25.00 6.02 -11.33
C ASN A 18 25.78 6.48 -12.58
N LEU A 19 25.09 6.65 -13.72
CA LEU A 19 25.71 6.99 -15.01
C LEU A 19 26.17 8.45 -15.12
N TYR A 20 25.50 9.39 -14.44
CA TYR A 20 25.80 10.82 -14.52
C TYR A 20 26.89 11.30 -13.53
N GLY A 21 27.56 10.39 -12.80
CA GLY A 21 28.70 10.73 -11.92
C GLY A 21 28.37 11.61 -10.70
N GLY A 22 27.09 11.82 -10.40
CA GLY A 22 26.59 12.85 -9.49
C GLY A 22 26.12 12.39 -8.09
N GLY A 23 26.44 11.18 -7.64
CA GLY A 23 26.37 10.88 -6.19
C GLY A 23 25.41 9.79 -5.73
N PHE A 24 25.38 8.63 -6.39
CA PHE A 24 24.98 7.38 -5.73
C PHE A 24 26.20 6.46 -5.56
N ASN A 25 26.91 6.66 -4.45
CA ASN A 25 28.05 5.87 -4.05
C ASN A 25 27.55 4.65 -3.28
N TRP A 26 27.69 3.44 -3.84
CA TRP A 26 27.20 2.20 -3.23
C TRP A 26 27.73 1.96 -1.80
N GLY A 27 28.89 2.52 -1.44
CA GLY A 27 29.42 2.45 -0.07
C GLY A 27 28.74 3.38 0.94
N ARG A 28 28.09 4.46 0.50
CA ARG A 28 27.51 5.50 1.37
C ARG A 28 25.99 5.61 1.26
N ASP A 29 25.45 5.43 0.06
CA ASP A 29 24.08 5.83 -0.28
C ASP A 29 23.10 4.63 -0.31
N TRP A 30 23.60 3.40 -0.12
CA TRP A 30 22.78 2.19 0.09
C TRP A 30 21.75 2.25 1.23
N PRO A 31 21.93 3.02 2.33
CA PRO A 31 20.91 3.16 3.37
C PRO A 31 19.64 3.85 2.83
N PHE A 32 19.78 4.67 1.78
CA PHE A 32 18.64 5.32 1.15
C PHE A 32 17.73 4.30 0.43
N LEU A 33 18.32 3.26 -0.17
CA LEU A 33 17.56 2.14 -0.75
C LEU A 33 16.77 1.40 0.32
N LEU A 34 17.37 1.17 1.50
CA LEU A 34 16.66 0.57 2.63
C LEU A 34 15.51 1.44 3.13
N LEU A 35 15.70 2.76 3.16
CA LEU A 35 14.65 3.70 3.57
C LEU A 35 13.46 3.66 2.60
N VAL A 36 13.74 3.66 1.30
CA VAL A 36 12.71 3.51 0.25
C VAL A 36 12.02 2.15 0.33
N PHE A 37 12.77 1.05 0.52
CA PHE A 37 12.20 -0.29 0.69
C PHE A 37 11.36 -0.40 1.97
N GLY A 38 11.81 0.20 3.07
CA GLY A 38 11.09 0.23 4.33
C GLY A 38 9.75 0.96 4.21
N LEU A 39 9.78 2.17 3.64
CA LEU A 39 8.55 2.92 3.33
C LEU A 39 7.64 2.15 2.38
N TYR A 40 8.21 1.45 1.40
CA TYR A 40 7.46 0.61 0.48
C TYR A 40 6.75 -0.56 1.19
N ILE A 41 7.44 -1.29 2.08
CA ILE A 41 6.84 -2.40 2.84
C ILE A 41 5.69 -1.89 3.72
N ILE A 42 5.91 -0.75 4.38
CA ILE A 42 4.89 -0.10 5.22
C ILE A 42 3.67 0.28 4.37
N TRP A 43 3.88 0.88 3.20
CA TRP A 43 2.81 1.23 2.26
C TRP A 43 2.06 -0.01 1.77
N ASP A 44 2.76 -1.06 1.34
CA ASP A 44 2.14 -2.30 0.85
C ASP A 44 1.30 -2.96 1.95
N HIS A 45 1.82 -3.00 3.19
CA HIS A 45 1.10 -3.52 4.33
C HIS A 45 -0.18 -2.73 4.62
N MET A 46 -0.11 -1.39 4.64
CA MET A 46 -1.27 -0.52 4.82
C MET A 46 -2.29 -0.69 3.69
N ARG A 47 -1.84 -0.80 2.44
CA ARG A 47 -2.71 -0.99 1.27
C ARG A 47 -3.47 -2.31 1.34
N LYS A 48 -2.83 -3.39 1.81
CA LYS A 48 -3.45 -4.70 1.98
C LYS A 48 -4.51 -4.68 3.08
N ARG A 49 -4.26 -3.99 4.21
CA ARG A 49 -5.28 -3.80 5.27
C ARG A 49 -6.51 -3.05 4.76
N ARG A 50 -6.32 -1.87 4.15
CA ARG A 50 -7.45 -1.06 3.60
C ARG A 50 -8.32 -1.84 2.61
N LYS A 51 -7.73 -2.71 1.78
CA LYS A 51 -8.48 -3.56 0.84
C LYS A 51 -9.35 -4.61 1.54
N LYS A 52 -8.91 -5.11 2.69
CA LYS A 52 -9.64 -6.11 3.49
C LYS A 52 -10.83 -5.45 4.20
N ASP A 53 -10.63 -4.26 4.75
CA ASP A 53 -11.67 -3.51 5.46
C ASP A 53 -12.77 -3.06 4.50
N GLY A 54 -12.41 -2.53 3.33
CA GLY A 54 -13.38 -2.17 2.30
C GLY A 54 -14.23 -3.36 1.80
N LYS A 55 -13.68 -4.58 1.78
CA LYS A 55 -14.46 -5.79 1.46
C LYS A 55 -15.45 -6.15 2.57
N LYS A 56 -15.07 -5.99 3.84
CA LYS A 56 -15.97 -6.26 4.96
C LYS A 56 -17.09 -5.23 5.03
N VAL A 57 -16.78 -3.92 4.91
CA VAL A 57 -17.78 -2.84 4.85
C VAL A 57 -18.77 -3.08 3.71
N LYS A 58 -18.28 -3.46 2.53
CA LYS A 58 -19.15 -3.81 1.39
C LYS A 58 -20.05 -5.01 1.68
N LYS A 59 -19.59 -5.97 2.50
CA LYS A 59 -20.39 -7.13 2.92
C LYS A 59 -21.50 -6.72 3.89
N ILE A 60 -21.20 -5.83 4.85
CA ILE A 60 -22.18 -5.29 5.81
C ILE A 60 -23.26 -4.50 5.09
N LEU A 61 -22.87 -3.57 4.21
CA LEU A 61 -23.82 -2.78 3.42
C LEU A 61 -24.74 -3.68 2.58
N LYS A 62 -24.22 -4.77 2.03
CA LYS A 62 -25.02 -5.73 1.25
C LYS A 62 -26.02 -6.51 2.13
N LYS A 63 -25.64 -6.92 3.34
CA LYS A 63 -26.57 -7.54 4.30
C LYS A 63 -27.69 -6.57 4.69
N LEU A 64 -27.35 -5.30 4.91
CA LEU A 64 -28.31 -4.24 5.24
C LEU A 64 -29.29 -3.99 4.07
N GLU A 65 -28.78 -3.92 2.84
CA GLU A 65 -29.60 -3.79 1.62
C GLU A 65 -30.56 -4.98 1.44
N ASN A 66 -30.10 -6.20 1.74
CA ASN A 66 -30.92 -7.41 1.72
C ASN A 66 -31.92 -7.51 2.89
N LYS A 67 -31.94 -6.54 3.83
CA LYS A 67 -32.69 -6.59 5.10
C LYS A 67 -32.36 -7.81 5.98
N GLU A 68 -31.15 -8.37 5.83
CA GLU A 68 -30.66 -9.47 6.67
C GLU A 68 -30.23 -8.98 8.06
N ILE A 69 -29.89 -7.69 8.19
CA ILE A 69 -29.51 -7.02 9.45
C ILE A 69 -30.20 -5.66 9.55
N ASP A 70 -30.41 -5.18 10.77
CA ASP A 70 -30.96 -3.85 11.03
C ASP A 70 -29.86 -2.76 11.02
N PHE A 71 -30.25 -1.49 10.91
CA PHE A 71 -29.33 -0.36 10.85
C PHE A 71 -28.44 -0.28 12.10
N ASN A 72 -29.01 -0.55 13.29
CA ASN A 72 -28.24 -0.54 14.54
C ASN A 72 -27.19 -1.66 14.59
N GLU A 73 -27.51 -2.84 14.05
CA GLU A 73 -26.62 -4.00 14.04
C GLU A 73 -25.46 -3.81 13.05
N ALA A 74 -25.75 -3.22 11.87
CA ALA A 74 -24.73 -2.85 10.90
C ALA A 74 -23.72 -1.82 11.45
N MET A 75 -24.18 -0.91 12.32
CA MET A 75 -23.37 0.15 12.90
C MET A 75 -22.41 -0.39 13.96
N ASN A 76 -22.88 -1.29 14.82
CA ASN A 76 -22.01 -2.02 15.76
C ASN A 76 -20.94 -2.86 15.02
N GLU A 77 -21.31 -3.60 13.97
CA GLU A 77 -20.32 -4.37 13.18
C GLU A 77 -19.26 -3.46 12.50
N MET A 78 -19.57 -2.18 12.25
CA MET A 78 -18.64 -1.20 11.68
C MET A 78 -17.77 -0.51 12.73
N GLU A 79 -18.27 -0.28 13.95
CA GLU A 79 -17.47 0.25 15.08
C GLU A 79 -16.46 -0.77 15.63
N GLU A 80 -16.77 -2.07 15.54
CA GLU A 80 -15.87 -3.15 16.01
C GLU A 80 -14.73 -3.51 15.02
N MET A 81 -14.62 -2.86 13.85
CA MET A 81 -13.57 -3.10 12.85
C MET A 81 -12.29 -2.30 13.07
#